data_AF-A0A834A0K2-F1
#
_entry.id   AF-A0A834A0K2-F1
#
_cell.length_a   1.000
_cell.length_b   1.000
_cell.length_c   1.000
_cell.angle_alpha   90.00
_cell.angle_beta   90.00
_cell.angle_gamma   90.00
#
_symmetry.space_group_name_H-M   'P 1'
#
loop_
_entity.id
_entity.type
_entity.pdbx_description
1 polymer ?
#
loop_
_entity_poly.entity_id
_entity_poly.type
_entity_poly.pdbx_seq_one_letter_code
_entity_poly.pdbx_strand_id
1 'polypeptide(L)' 'MFTINGITSWLPGWKENGWRTSAGKEVINREDFVELDRLVQGMDIRWVHVPGHSGLVGNEEADRLAREGAKQPEV' A
#
# COMPACT_ATOMS: atom_id res chain seq x y z
N MET A 1 -5.29 -5.65 7.11
CA MET A 1 -5.10 -4.97 5.81
C MET A 1 -3.61 -4.82 5.56
N PHE A 2 -3.13 -4.98 4.33
CA PHE A 2 -1.70 -4.85 4.04
C PHE A 2 -1.27 -3.38 3.88
N THR A 3 -1.73 -2.70 2.82
CA THR A 3 -1.23 -1.36 2.46
C THR A 3 -1.54 -0.30 3.51
N ILE A 4 -2.80 -0.24 3.99
CA ILE A 4 -3.20 0.74 5.02
C ILE A 4 -2.39 0.52 6.30
N ASN A 5 -2.32 -0.70 6.84
CA ASN A 5 -1.53 -0.94 8.05
C ASN A 5 -0.04 -0.69 7.82
N GLY A 6 0.46 -0.99 6.61
CA GLY A 6 1.82 -0.67 6.20
C GLY A 6 2.13 0.80 6.38
N ILE A 7 1.34 1.69 5.77
CA ILE A 7 1.58 3.13 5.81
C ILE A 7 1.22 3.77 7.16
N THR A 8 0.15 3.32 7.82
CA THR A 8 -0.35 3.98 9.06
C THR A 8 0.19 3.41 10.36
N SER A 9 0.75 2.20 10.36
CA SER A 9 1.07 1.48 11.61
C SER A 9 2.44 0.82 11.61
N TRP A 10 2.88 0.22 10.50
CA TRP A 10 4.13 -0.54 10.46
C TRP A 10 5.33 0.31 10.01
N LEU A 11 5.11 1.23 9.06
CA LEU A 11 6.15 2.05 8.46
C LEU A 11 7.03 2.80 9.49
N PRO A 12 6.49 3.44 10.55
CA PRO A 12 7.33 4.10 11.55
C PRO A 12 8.31 3.12 12.21
N GLY A 13 7.81 1.95 12.63
CA GLY A 13 8.65 0.91 13.24
C GLY A 13 9.66 0.30 12.27
N TRP A 14 9.29 0.12 11.00
CA TRP A 14 10.21 -0.35 9.97
C TRP A 14 11.35 0.65 9.72
N LYS A 15 11.07 1.96 9.72
CA LYS A 15 12.10 3.00 9.57
C LYS A 15 13.06 3.00 10.76
N GLU A 16 12.54 2.83 11.97
CA GLU A 16 13.36 2.79 13.20
C GLU A 16 14.22 1.52 13.32
N ASN A 17 13.73 0.37 12.86
CA ASN A 17 14.38 -0.92 13.04
C ASN A 17 15.24 -1.39 11.86
N GLY A 18 15.54 -0.50 10.91
CA GLY A 18 16.36 -0.83 9.74
C GLY A 18 15.66 -1.76 8.74
N TRP A 19 14.34 -1.63 8.58
CA TRP A 19 13.51 -2.37 7.63
C TRP A 19 13.47 -3.88 7.88
N ARG A 20 13.24 -4.25 9.14
CA ARG A 20 13.07 -5.65 9.56
C ARG A 20 11.66 -5.93 10.07
N THR A 21 11.14 -7.09 9.73
CA THR A 21 9.89 -7.64 10.28
C THR A 21 10.09 -8.10 11.73
N SER A 22 9.01 -8.35 12.46
CA SER A 22 9.07 -8.92 13.82
C SER A 22 9.74 -10.29 13.88
N ALA A 23 9.76 -11.02 12.76
CA ALA A 23 10.47 -12.28 12.60
C ALA A 23 11.97 -12.11 12.25
N GLY A 24 12.48 -10.87 12.21
CA GLY A 24 13.88 -10.54 11.91
C GLY A 24 14.26 -10.60 10.42
N LYS A 25 13.31 -10.89 9.53
CA LYS A 25 13.51 -10.89 8.08
C LYS A 25 13.37 -9.49 7.50
N GLU A 26 13.97 -9.24 6.34
CA GLU A 26 13.77 -7.97 5.61
C GLU A 26 12.30 -7.78 5.18
N VAL A 27 11.86 -6.53 5.17
CA VAL A 27 10.54 -6.16 4.65
C VAL A 27 10.57 -6.26 3.12
N ILE A 28 9.78 -7.17 2.56
CA ILE A 28 9.82 -7.51 1.13
C ILE A 28 9.46 -6.31 0.24
N ASN A 29 8.44 -5.53 0.60
CA ASN A 29 7.97 -4.37 -0.16
C ASN A 29 8.61 -3.06 0.30
N ARG A 30 9.86 -3.09 0.78
CA ARG A 30 10.54 -1.90 1.30
C ARG A 30 10.53 -0.75 0.30
N GLU A 31 10.90 -1.01 -0.94
CA GLU A 31 11.04 0.03 -1.97
C GLU A 31 9.70 0.74 -2.23
N ASP A 32 8.61 -0.01 -2.36
CA ASP A 32 7.26 0.51 -2.54
C ASP A 32 6.84 1.44 -1.38
N PHE A 33 7.12 1.03 -0.13
CA PHE A 33 6.76 1.83 1.04
C PHE A 33 7.66 3.05 1.24
N VAL A 34 8.93 3.00 0.83
CA VAL A 34 9.83 4.16 0.83
C VAL A 34 9.31 5.21 -0.16
N GLU A 35 8.93 4.79 -1.37
CA GLU A 35 8.41 5.71 -2.38
C GLU A 35 7.04 6.26 -1.98
N LEU A 36 6.16 5.42 -1.42
CA LEU A 36 4.88 5.87 -0.89
C LEU A 36 5.06 6.91 0.22
N ASP A 37 5.94 6.65 1.20
CA ASP A 37 6.27 7.60 2.29
C ASP A 37 6.75 8.95 1.73
N ARG A 38 7.58 8.93 0.69
CA ARG A 38 8.04 10.14 0.00
C ARG A 38 6.90 10.87 -0.70
N LEU A 39 6.07 10.17 -1.44
CA LEU A 39 4.98 10.76 -2.22
C LEU A 39 3.91 11.38 -1.34
N VAL A 40 3.62 10.79 -0.17
CA VAL A 40 2.56 11.27 0.72
C VAL A 40 2.98 12.45 1.61
N GLN A 41 4.27 12.80 1.63
CA GLN A 41 4.77 13.91 2.44
C GLN A 41 4.13 15.24 2.05
N GLY A 42 3.60 15.95 3.04
CA GLY A 42 2.98 17.26 2.86
C GLY A 42 1.51 17.22 2.41
N MET A 43 0.92 16.03 2.24
CA MET A 43 -0.51 15.88 1.93
C MET A 43 -1.32 15.57 3.21
N ASP A 44 -2.53 16.13 3.29
CA ASP A 44 -3.53 15.73 4.28
C ASP A 44 -4.35 14.55 3.72
N ILE A 45 -3.99 13.33 4.12
CA ILE A 45 -4.58 12.09 3.61
C ILE A 45 -5.37 11.38 4.69
N ARG A 46 -6.64 11.10 4.40
CA ARG A 46 -7.46 10.17 5.20
C ARG A 46 -7.44 8.78 4.58
N TRP A 47 -6.77 7.85 5.25
CA TRP A 47 -6.77 6.43 4.88
C TRP A 47 -8.08 5.76 5.32
N VAL A 48 -8.83 5.21 4.37
CA VAL A 48 -10.11 4.55 4.63
C VAL A 48 -10.08 3.15 4.04
N HIS A 49 -10.41 2.16 4.87
CA HIS A 49 -10.65 0.81 4.37
C HIS A 49 -12.03 0.73 3.74
N VAL A 50 -12.08 0.26 2.50
CA VAL A 50 -13.30 -0.03 1.80
C VAL A 50 -13.44 -1.55 1.68
N PRO A 51 -14.54 -2.16 2.15
CA PRO A 51 -14.84 -3.55 1.86
C PRO A 51 -14.95 -3.75 0.34
N GLY A 52 -14.40 -4.85 -0.18
CA GLY A 52 -14.52 -5.19 -1.60
C GLY A 52 -15.99 -5.31 -2.03
N HIS A 53 -16.28 -4.88 -3.26
CA HIS A 53 -17.61 -4.95 -3.89
C HIS A 53 -18.72 -4.27 -3.06
N SER A 54 -18.41 -3.13 -2.46
CA SER A 54 -19.33 -2.35 -1.64
C SER A 54 -20.16 -1.30 -2.41
N GLY A 55 -20.13 -1.29 -3.74
CA GLY A 55 -20.84 -0.30 -4.55
C GLY A 55 -20.14 1.06 -4.66
N LEU A 56 -18.92 1.19 -4.13
CA LEU A 56 -18.16 2.43 -4.23
C LEU A 56 -17.50 2.53 -5.62
N VAL A 57 -18.13 3.29 -6.50
CA VAL A 57 -17.77 3.46 -7.92
C VAL A 57 -16.27 3.60 -8.15
N GLY A 58 -15.59 4.49 -7.41
CA GLY A 58 -14.15 4.70 -7.59
C GLY A 58 -13.28 3.47 -7.24
N ASN A 59 -13.69 2.70 -6.22
CA ASN A 59 -12.98 1.47 -5.84
C ASN A 59 -13.30 0.32 -6.82
N GLU A 60 -14.54 0.23 -7.29
CA GLU A 60 -14.94 -0.77 -8.29
C GLU A 60 -14.21 -0.56 -9.62
N GLU A 61 -14.08 0.70 -10.04
CA GLU A 61 -13.35 1.04 -11.26
C GLU A 61 -11.84 0.79 -11.11
N ALA A 62 -11.26 1.09 -9.94
CA ALA A 62 -9.87 0.72 -9.63
C ALA A 62 -9.63 -0.81 -9.69
N ASP A 63 -10.56 -1.62 -9.14
CA ASP A 63 -10.49 -3.09 -9.24
C ASP A 63 -10.61 -3.57 -10.69
N ARG A 64 -11.54 -3.00 -11.48
CA ARG A 64 -11.71 -3.33 -12.90
C ARG A 64 -10.43 -3.05 -13.68
N LEU A 65 -9.85 -1.85 -13.54
CA LEU A 65 -8.64 -1.44 -14.23
C LEU A 65 -7.42 -2.28 -13.80
N ALA A 66 -7.28 -2.57 -12.51
CA ALA A 66 -6.20 -3.42 -12.01
C ALA A 66 -6.29 -4.85 -12.59
N ARG A 67 -7.50 -5.42 -12.69
CA ARG A 67 -7.72 -6.74 -13.33
C ARG A 67 -7.43 -6.74 -14.82
N GLU A 68 -7.70 -5.63 -15.51
CA GLU A 68 -7.39 -5.49 -16.93
C GLU A 68 -5.88 -5.39 -17.13
N GLY A 69 -5.18 -4.56 -16.35
CA GLY A 69 -3.73 -4.45 -16.38
C GLY A 69 -3.02 -5.77 -16.10
N ALA A 70 -3.49 -6.56 -15.12
CA ALA A 70 -2.91 -7.86 -14.81
C ALA A 70 -3.03 -8.91 -15.93
N LYS A 71 -3.91 -8.70 -16.92
CA LYS A 71 -4.05 -9.57 -18.11
C LYS A 71 -3.19 -9.12 -19.28
N GLN A 72 -2.64 -7.91 -19.21
CA GLN A 72 -1.77 -7.40 -20.26
C GLN A 72 -0.36 -7.99 -20.09
N PRO A 73 0.36 -8.23 -21.20
CA PRO A 73 1.77 -8.58 -21.11
C PRO A 73 2.56 -7.44 -20.45
N GLU A 74 3.61 -7.78 -19.71
CA GLU A 74 4.58 -6.78 -19.25
C GLU A 74 5.16 -6.06 -20.47
N VAL A 75 5.13 -4.73 -20.43
CA VAL A 75 5.69 -3.83 -21.46
C VAL A 75 7.17 -3.57 -21.23
#